data_AF-A0A809Q0Y0-F1
#
_entry.id   AF-A0A809Q0Y0-F1
#
_cell.length_a   1.000
_cell.length_b   1.000
_cell.length_c   1.000
_cell.angle_alpha   90.00
_cell.angle_beta   90.00
_cell.angle_gamma   90.00
#
_symmetry.space_group_name_H-M   'P 1'
#
loop_
_entity.id
_entity.type
_entity.pdbx_description
1 polymer ?
#
loop_
_entity_poly.entity_id
_entity_poly.type
_entity_poly.pdbx_seq_one_letter_code
_entity_poly.pdbx_strand_id
1 'polypeptide(L)'
;MQRLKKFFVSFSLFALISSAFSANDAQYPFAVISADTGAGEVQYVSILPQKIVFSMGLIPQAIVGQLRQPNGKITPDNFARNSVFVDYMHDFIRREAVQIPQIKSQAQKIKNGKFDLIDLRLGSPN
;
A
#
# COMPACT_ATOMS: atom_id res chain seq x y z
N MET A 1 32.66 -21.95 -6.01
CA MET A 1 31.21 -21.76 -6.27
C MET A 1 30.44 -21.81 -4.96
N GLN A 2 30.18 -20.66 -4.34
CA GLN A 2 29.43 -20.57 -3.07
C GLN A 2 27.92 -20.46 -3.38
N ARG A 3 27.15 -21.44 -2.88
CA ARG A 3 25.68 -21.47 -2.96
C ARG A 3 25.10 -20.25 -2.20
N LEU A 4 24.48 -19.32 -2.93
CA LEU A 4 23.65 -18.25 -2.35
C LEU A 4 22.50 -18.86 -1.56
N LYS A 5 22.54 -18.74 -0.23
CA LYS A 5 21.38 -19.01 0.63
C LYS A 5 20.46 -17.78 0.56
N LYS A 6 19.50 -17.78 -0.37
CA LYS A 6 18.41 -16.80 -0.41
C LYS A 6 17.52 -17.02 0.82
N PHE A 7 17.65 -16.16 1.82
CA PHE A 7 16.75 -16.16 2.98
C PHE A 7 15.48 -15.39 2.60
N PHE A 8 14.43 -16.12 2.23
CA PHE A 8 13.10 -15.56 2.04
C PHE A 8 12.42 -15.39 3.39
N VAL A 9 12.34 -14.16 3.88
CA VAL A 9 11.37 -13.82 4.92
C VAL A 9 10.07 -13.48 4.20
N SER A 10 9.24 -14.51 3.99
CA SER A 10 7.87 -14.35 3.50
C SER A 10 7.04 -13.77 4.64
N PHE A 11 7.03 -12.44 4.78
CA PHE A 11 5.96 -11.78 5.50
C PHE A 11 4.77 -11.77 4.56
N SER A 12 3.97 -12.84 4.62
CA SER A 12 2.77 -12.97 3.81
C SER A 12 1.80 -11.87 4.23
N LEU A 13 1.86 -10.74 3.53
CA LEU A 13 0.89 -9.65 3.64
C LEU A 13 -0.53 -10.17 3.29
N PHE A 14 -0.62 -11.32 2.61
CA PHE A 14 -1.85 -12.06 2.41
C PHE A 14 -2.51 -12.50 3.72
N ALA A 15 -1.75 -12.80 4.79
CA ALA A 15 -2.34 -13.08 6.09
C ALA A 15 -2.89 -11.81 6.78
N LEU A 16 -2.31 -10.64 6.50
CA LEU A 16 -2.84 -9.35 6.94
C LEU A 16 -4.08 -8.93 6.13
N ILE A 17 -4.20 -9.39 4.87
CA ILE A 17 -5.33 -9.11 3.97
C ILE A 17 -6.47 -10.12 4.17
N SER A 18 -6.18 -11.40 4.44
CA SER A 18 -7.20 -12.44 4.66
C SER A 18 -7.85 -12.39 6.04
N SER A 19 -7.15 -11.88 7.07
CA SER A 19 -7.76 -11.59 8.38
C SER A 19 -8.69 -10.37 8.36
N ALA A 20 -8.63 -9.56 7.30
CA ALA A 20 -9.54 -8.44 7.06
C ALA A 20 -10.86 -8.84 6.37
N PHE A 21 -11.04 -10.12 6.01
CA PHE A 21 -12.18 -10.58 5.20
C PHE A 21 -13.38 -11.10 6.02
N SER A 22 -13.35 -10.98 7.36
CA SER A 22 -14.46 -11.43 8.22
C SER A 22 -15.34 -10.25 8.66
N ALA A 23 -16.62 -10.42 8.41
CA ALA A 23 -17.75 -9.52 8.60
C ALA A 23 -17.70 -8.55 9.80
N ASN A 24 -18.18 -7.33 9.53
CA ASN A 24 -18.68 -6.28 10.42
C ASN A 24 -17.67 -5.66 11.41
N ASP A 25 -17.44 -4.35 11.24
CA ASP A 25 -16.73 -3.43 12.14
C ASP A 25 -15.19 -3.53 12.28
N ALA A 26 -14.49 -4.14 11.31
CA ALA A 26 -13.05 -3.93 11.15
C ALA A 26 -12.78 -2.73 10.23
N GLN A 27 -12.58 -1.56 10.84
CA GLN A 27 -12.22 -0.28 10.23
C GLN A 27 -10.98 -0.42 9.34
N TYR A 28 -11.17 -0.52 8.01
CA TYR A 28 -10.08 -0.34 7.07
C TYR A 28 -9.45 1.05 7.29
N PRO A 29 -8.11 1.21 7.27
CA PRO A 29 -7.49 2.53 7.34
C PRO A 29 -7.73 3.37 6.08
N PHE A 30 -8.63 2.93 5.21
CA PHE A 30 -8.95 3.54 3.94
C PHE A 30 -10.41 3.98 3.91
N ALA A 31 -10.63 5.24 3.57
CA ALA A 31 -11.96 5.80 3.34
C ALA A 31 -12.28 5.79 1.84
N VAL A 32 -13.51 5.47 1.49
CA VAL A 32 -14.04 5.71 0.13
C VAL A 32 -14.63 7.11 0.10
N ILE A 33 -14.17 7.92 -0.84
CA ILE A 33 -14.55 9.33 -1.01
C ILE A 33 -15.22 9.50 -2.36
N SER A 34 -16.48 9.91 -2.39
CA SER A 34 -17.17 10.33 -3.61
C SER A 34 -16.80 11.77 -3.97
N ALA A 35 -16.53 12.00 -5.24
CA ALA A 35 -16.32 13.32 -5.83
C ALA A 35 -17.12 13.44 -7.13
N ASP A 36 -17.81 14.57 -7.31
CA ASP A 36 -18.44 14.91 -8.58
C ASP A 36 -17.43 15.63 -9.47
N THR A 37 -17.19 15.08 -10.66
CA THR A 37 -16.19 15.60 -11.61
C THR A 37 -16.84 16.36 -12.78
N GLY A 38 -18.16 16.56 -12.77
CA GLY A 38 -18.91 17.13 -13.90
C GLY A 38 -19.10 16.17 -15.07
N ALA A 39 -18.24 15.15 -15.19
CA ALA A 39 -18.41 13.99 -16.09
C ALA A 39 -19.16 12.82 -15.42
N GLY A 40 -19.44 12.92 -14.12
CA GLY A 40 -20.10 11.91 -13.30
C GLY A 40 -19.45 11.73 -11.93
N GLU A 41 -20.09 10.91 -11.10
CA GLU A 41 -19.57 10.52 -9.79
C GLU A 41 -18.36 9.60 -9.94
N VAL A 42 -17.28 9.97 -9.26
CA VAL A 42 -16.07 9.16 -9.12
C VAL A 42 -15.87 8.82 -7.64
N GLN A 43 -15.44 7.59 -7.35
CA GLN A 43 -15.10 7.18 -6.00
C GLN A 43 -13.61 6.87 -5.87
N TYR A 44 -12.95 7.57 -4.96
CA TYR A 44 -11.55 7.40 -4.63
C TYR A 44 -11.39 6.61 -3.33
N VAL A 45 -10.36 5.78 -3.26
CA VAL A 45 -9.93 5.11 -2.03
C VAL A 45 -8.77 5.90 -1.46
N SER A 46 -8.90 6.38 -0.23
CA SER A 46 -7.95 7.31 0.41
C SER A 46 -7.45 6.76 1.74
N ILE A 47 -6.19 6.99 2.09
CA ILE A 47 -5.66 6.76 3.46
C ILE A 47 -6.11 7.82 4.46
N LEU A 48 -6.64 8.93 3.99
CA LEU A 48 -7.12 10.01 4.85
C LEU A 48 -8.59 9.76 5.22
N PRO A 49 -8.97 9.95 6.49
CA PRO A 49 -10.36 9.99 6.90
C PRO A 49 -11.15 11.03 6.11
N GLN A 50 -12.42 10.73 5.80
CA GLN A 50 -13.30 11.61 5.05
C GLN A 50 -13.39 13.04 5.63
N LYS A 51 -13.42 13.17 6.96
CA LYS A 51 -13.40 14.47 7.65
C LYS A 51 -12.18 15.32 7.28
N ILE A 52 -11.00 14.71 7.18
CA ILE A 52 -9.75 15.37 6.84
C ILE A 52 -9.79 15.82 5.37
N VAL A 53 -10.27 14.93 4.50
CA VAL A 53 -10.41 15.20 3.06
C VAL A 53 -11.32 16.40 2.81
N PHE A 54 -12.47 16.50 3.48
CA PHE A 54 -13.36 17.65 3.32
C PHE A 54 -12.79 18.97 3.84
N SER A 55 -11.88 18.92 4.82
CA SER A 55 -11.26 20.14 5.37
C SER A 55 -10.06 20.66 4.57
N MET A 56 -9.26 19.79 3.96
CA MET A 56 -7.97 20.16 3.36
C MET A 56 -7.87 19.81 1.87
N GLY A 57 -8.92 19.21 1.30
CA GLY A 57 -8.89 18.63 -0.02
C GLY A 57 -8.19 17.27 -0.07
N LEU A 58 -8.31 16.62 -1.22
CA LEU A 58 -7.72 15.31 -1.47
C LEU A 58 -6.43 15.46 -2.27
N ILE A 59 -5.29 15.25 -1.63
CA ILE A 59 -3.99 15.27 -2.31
C ILE A 59 -3.73 13.93 -3.02
N PRO A 60 -3.05 13.92 -4.19
CA PRO A 60 -2.80 12.68 -4.94
C PRO A 60 -2.07 11.59 -4.15
N GLN A 61 -1.14 11.98 -3.27
CA GLN A 61 -0.36 11.06 -2.43
C GLN A 61 -1.19 10.39 -1.32
N ALA A 62 -2.41 10.88 -1.08
CA ALA A 62 -3.36 10.27 -0.15
C ALA A 62 -4.34 9.31 -0.84
N ILE A 63 -4.44 9.35 -2.17
CA ILE A 63 -5.36 8.52 -2.96
C ILE A 63 -4.67 7.20 -3.27
N VAL A 64 -5.06 6.12 -2.62
CA VAL A 64 -4.56 4.75 -2.90
C VAL A 64 -4.94 4.31 -4.32
N GLY A 65 -6.14 4.70 -4.76
CA GLY A 65 -6.66 4.39 -6.08
C GLY A 65 -8.08 4.89 -6.28
N GLN A 66 -8.68 4.45 -7.36
CA GLN A 66 -10.02 4.83 -7.79
C GLN A 66 -10.84 3.57 -8.06
N LEU A 67 -12.13 3.61 -7.75
CA LEU A 67 -13.06 2.56 -8.15
C LEU A 67 -13.44 2.75 -9.62
N ARG A 68 -13.39 1.68 -10.40
CA ARG A 68 -13.83 1.67 -11.80
C ARG A 68 -15.34 1.88 -11.91
N GLN A 69 -16.08 1.37 -10.93
CA GLN A 69 -17.50 1.55 -10.74
C GLN A 69 -17.75 2.14 -9.34
N PRO A 70 -18.46 3.28 -9.22
CA PRO A 70 -18.68 3.97 -7.95
C PRO A 70 -19.75 3.28 -7.09
N ASN A 71 -19.49 2.06 -6.64
CA ASN A 71 -20.41 1.24 -5.85
C ASN A 71 -19.98 1.04 -4.39
N GLY A 72 -18.95 1.76 -3.94
CA GLY A 72 -18.38 1.68 -2.59
C GLY A 72 -17.59 0.41 -2.29
N LYS A 73 -17.50 -0.55 -3.22
CA LYS A 73 -16.88 -1.86 -3.00
C LYS A 73 -15.49 -1.92 -3.62
N ILE A 74 -14.49 -2.13 -2.76
CA ILE A 74 -13.10 -2.35 -3.17
C ILE A 74 -12.94 -3.85 -3.49
N THR A 75 -12.82 -4.17 -4.77
CA THR A 75 -12.46 -5.52 -5.25
C THR A 75 -11.30 -5.40 -6.24
N PRO A 76 -10.51 -6.47 -6.47
CA PRO A 76 -9.42 -6.43 -7.44
C PRO A 76 -9.87 -5.95 -8.84
N ASP A 77 -11.04 -6.41 -9.29
CA ASP A 77 -11.58 -6.05 -10.61
C ASP A 77 -12.11 -4.62 -10.65
N ASN A 78 -12.65 -4.13 -9.53
CA ASN A 78 -13.23 -2.80 -9.44
C ASN A 78 -12.21 -1.73 -9.01
N PHE A 79 -10.96 -2.09 -8.78
CA PHE A 79 -9.95 -1.17 -8.26
C PHE A 79 -8.90 -0.82 -9.31
N ALA A 80 -8.71 0.47 -9.52
CA ALA A 80 -7.62 1.03 -10.32
C ALA A 80 -6.63 1.71 -9.37
N ARG A 81 -5.41 1.19 -9.31
CA ARG A 81 -4.34 1.74 -8.48
C ARG A 81 -3.91 3.12 -8.97
N ASN A 82 -3.62 4.02 -8.03
CA ASN A 82 -2.94 5.28 -8.31
C ASN A 82 -1.42 5.09 -8.28
N SER A 83 -0.74 5.34 -9.40
CA SER A 83 0.73 5.26 -9.48
C SER A 83 1.43 6.28 -8.57
N VAL A 84 0.88 7.48 -8.44
CA VAL A 84 1.47 8.55 -7.60
C VAL A 84 1.57 8.12 -6.13
N PHE A 85 0.54 7.44 -5.62
CA PHE A 85 0.56 6.89 -4.27
C PHE A 85 1.61 5.78 -4.11
N VAL A 86 1.74 4.91 -5.11
CA VAL A 86 2.72 3.83 -5.07
C VAL A 86 4.14 4.38 -5.09
N ASP A 87 4.43 5.35 -5.96
CA ASP A 87 5.73 5.99 -6.04
C ASP A 87 6.07 6.72 -4.73
N TYR A 88 5.11 7.48 -4.18
CA TYR A 88 5.26 8.13 -2.88
C TYR A 88 5.60 7.13 -1.78
N MET A 89 4.87 6.01 -1.72
CA MET A 89 5.10 5.01 -0.69
C MET A 89 6.39 4.23 -0.89
N HIS A 90 6.85 4.04 -2.13
CA HIS A 90 8.15 3.44 -2.41
C HIS A 90 9.29 4.32 -1.88
N ASP A 91 9.19 5.62 -2.15
CA ASP A 91 10.12 6.62 -1.65
C ASP A 91 10.10 6.76 -0.13
N PHE A 92 8.91 6.70 0.48
CA PHE A 92 8.74 6.71 1.93
C PHE A 92 9.42 5.49 2.56
N ILE A 93 9.12 4.28 2.04
CA ILE A 93 9.74 3.05 2.53
C ILE A 93 11.26 3.09 2.37
N ARG A 94 11.77 3.56 1.22
CA ARG A 94 13.21 3.68 0.99
C ARG A 94 13.91 4.52 2.08
N ARG A 95 13.27 5.60 2.52
CA ARG A 95 13.83 6.54 3.53
C ARG A 95 13.63 6.06 4.96
N GLU A 96 12.46 5.51 5.27
CA GLU A 96 12.07 5.21 6.65
C GLU A 96 12.39 3.77 7.06
N ALA A 97 12.41 2.82 6.12
CA ALA A 97 12.69 1.41 6.43
C ALA A 97 14.08 1.23 7.06
N VAL A 98 15.07 2.03 6.65
CA VAL A 98 16.40 1.98 7.25
C VAL A 98 16.42 2.39 8.72
N GLN A 99 15.39 3.10 9.21
CA GLN A 99 15.27 3.48 10.62
C GLN A 99 14.68 2.39 11.50
N ILE A 100 14.02 1.39 10.91
CA ILE A 100 13.35 0.30 11.64
C ILE A 100 14.42 -0.59 12.32
N PRO A 101 14.43 -0.70 13.67
CA PRO A 101 15.46 -1.43 14.41
C PRO A 101 15.63 -2.88 13.95
N GLN A 102 14.53 -3.55 13.59
CA GLN A 102 14.52 -4.92 13.11
C GLN A 102 15.25 -5.06 11.77
N ILE A 103 15.06 -4.09 10.86
CA ILE A 103 15.75 -4.04 9.56
C ILE A 103 17.24 -3.77 9.78
N LYS A 104 17.59 -2.82 10.65
CA LYS A 104 19.00 -2.56 11.03
C LYS A 104 19.66 -3.82 11.59
N SER A 105 19.00 -4.53 12.51
CA SER A 105 19.51 -5.76 13.12
C SER A 105 19.70 -6.88 12.10
N GLN A 106 18.76 -7.05 11.17
CA GLN A 106 18.89 -8.04 10.10
C GLN A 106 20.01 -7.69 9.13
N ALA A 107 20.14 -6.42 8.73
CA ALA A 107 21.23 -5.94 7.88
C ALA A 107 22.61 -6.16 8.55
N GLN A 108 22.73 -5.91 9.85
CA GLN A 108 23.98 -6.15 10.60
C GLN A 108 24.40 -7.63 10.65
N LYS A 109 23.45 -8.56 10.61
CA LYS A 109 23.77 -10.01 10.54
C LYS A 109 24.39 -10.39 9.20
N ILE A 110 24.12 -9.61 8.15
CA ILE A 110 24.66 -9.80 6.80
C ILE A 110 25.99 -9.04 6.73
N LYS A 111 27.04 -9.63 7.30
CA LYS A 111 28.38 -9.01 7.49
C LYS A 111 28.95 -8.30 6.25
N ASN A 112 28.70 -8.86 5.06
CA ASN A 112 29.05 -8.30 3.74
C ASN A 112 28.05 -8.81 2.71
N GLY A 113 26.91 -8.13 2.58
CA GLY A 113 25.89 -8.54 1.61
C GLY A 113 24.76 -7.53 1.46
N LYS A 114 23.98 -7.71 0.41
CA LYS A 114 22.82 -6.87 0.10
C LYS A 114 21.60 -7.36 0.88
N PHE A 115 20.88 -6.44 1.51
CA PHE A 115 19.55 -6.70 2.06
C PHE A 115 18.53 -6.06 1.12
N ASP A 116 17.78 -6.90 0.41
CA ASP A 116 16.75 -6.45 -0.52
C ASP A 116 15.40 -6.36 0.21
N LEU A 117 14.83 -5.15 0.26
CA LEU A 117 13.45 -4.94 0.70
C LEU A 117 12.55 -4.92 -0.53
N ILE A 118 11.68 -5.92 -0.65
CA ILE A 118 10.79 -6.06 -1.80
C ILE A 118 9.44 -5.41 -1.49
N ASP A 119 9.12 -4.34 -2.22
CA ASP A 119 7.78 -3.78 -2.21
C ASP A 119 6.84 -4.63 -3.08
N LEU A 120 6.04 -5.48 -2.43
CA LEU A 120 5.07 -6.36 -3.10
C LEU A 120 3.91 -5.61 -3.75
N ARG A 121 3.76 -4.30 -3.51
CA ARG A 121 2.74 -3.51 -4.21
C ARG A 121 3.06 -3.42 -5.69
N LEU A 122 4.33 -3.38 -6.10
CA LEU A 122 4.70 -3.16 -7.51
C LEU A 122 4.37 -4.32 -8.47
N GLY A 123 3.81 -5.43 -7.98
CA GLY A 123 3.62 -6.64 -8.78
C GLY A 123 4.97 -7.35 -9.00
N SER A 124 4.93 -8.53 -9.63
CA SER A 124 6.19 -9.18 -10.02
C SER A 124 6.85 -8.34 -11.12
N PRO A 125 8.15 -8.01 -11.03
CA PRO A 125 8.86 -7.44 -12.16
C PRO A 125 8.84 -8.48 -13.29
N ASN A 126 8.26 -8.09 -14.43
CA ASN A 126 8.31 -8.88 -15.67
C ASN A 126 9.73 -8.86 -16.25
#